data_AF-A0A6L3F161-F1
#
_entry.id   AF-A0A6L3F161-F1
#
_cell.length_a   1.000
_cell.length_b   1.000
_cell.length_c   1.000
_cell.angle_alpha   90.00
_cell.angle_beta   90.00
_cell.angle_gamma   90.00
#
_symmetry.space_group_name_H-M   'P 1'
#
loop_
_entity.id
_entity.type
_entity.pdbx_description
1 polymer ?
#
loop_
_entity_poly.entity_id
_entity_poly.type
_entity_poly.pdbx_seq_one_letter_code
_entity_poly.pdbx_strand_id
1 'polypeptide(L)'
;MTQPLEPEQLRRSYDLDKSSFQTTAEIPPGTNIIGQPRGVQAIEFGLSLQSSGYNIFVLGEAGTGRTTAIQKYIEQRAASGAVPSDWVYVHNFIQSDKPITIELPAGMGCQLRDVLHKFVSQLRSDIRRAFDNQAYRDAVLEISHELDRKREATFNQLQQKALTQNAMVVRTAEGFRIVPTKAGQPLQPEEYNALSEETLVAWKNTLHQLQHDLNESGHQSRKFEIAAQSELDELNRRVAGSVVDVAFDDLKRPFSKFGKVTTYLEEVKEDILDHVEFFQESSENEEPDALLDDKRFWRYQVNVFVDHKHSEHAPVIVDYNATVPRLLGRVEHEVRQNGAVVTDFTLKRSGALHAANGGYLVLRARDLFNEPG
;
A
#
# COMPACT_ATOMS: atom_id res chain seq x y z
N MET A 1 36.32 56.56 58.16
CA MET A 1 35.56 57.55 57.37
C MET A 1 35.61 57.10 55.93
N THR A 2 34.46 56.88 55.30
CA THR A 2 34.37 56.60 53.85
C THR A 2 34.59 57.91 53.09
N GLN A 3 35.53 57.92 52.15
CA GLN A 3 35.71 59.07 51.25
C GLN A 3 34.48 59.18 50.33
N PRO A 4 33.89 60.39 50.18
CA PRO A 4 32.83 60.62 49.21
C PRO A 4 33.37 60.44 47.79
N LEU A 5 32.55 59.88 46.90
CA LEU A 5 32.87 59.73 45.47
C LEU A 5 32.57 61.04 44.73
N GLU A 6 33.47 61.43 43.85
CA GLU A 6 33.28 62.58 42.95
C GLU A 6 32.25 62.25 41.86
N PRO A 7 31.52 63.25 41.31
CA PRO A 7 30.49 63.02 40.29
C PRO A 7 30.95 62.21 39.08
N GLU A 8 32.21 62.36 38.64
CA GLU A 8 32.76 61.58 37.53
C GLU A 8 32.98 60.11 37.88
N GLN A 9 33.15 59.78 39.17
CA GLN A 9 33.30 58.40 39.65
C GLN A 9 31.96 57.67 39.76
N LEU A 10 30.85 58.40 39.70
CA LEU A 10 29.49 57.84 39.74
C LEU A 10 29.02 57.29 38.39
N ARG A 11 29.73 57.59 37.29
CA ARG A 11 29.36 57.14 35.94
C ARG A 11 30.56 56.55 35.21
N ARG A 12 30.36 55.37 34.60
CA ARG A 12 31.24 54.90 33.53
C ARG A 12 30.81 55.55 32.22
N SER A 13 31.68 56.38 31.64
CA SER A 13 31.49 56.97 30.31
C SER A 13 32.41 56.30 29.29
N TYR A 14 31.89 56.05 28.09
CA TYR A 14 32.68 55.67 26.93
C TYR A 14 32.73 56.84 25.96
N ASP A 15 33.91 57.10 25.41
CA ASP A 15 34.14 58.17 24.46
C ASP A 15 33.77 57.69 23.05
N LEU A 16 32.62 58.15 22.55
CA LEU A 16 32.07 57.70 21.27
C LEU A 16 32.85 58.23 20.06
N ASP A 17 33.60 59.33 20.22
CA ASP A 17 34.45 59.89 19.15
C ASP A 17 35.62 58.96 18.78
N LYS A 18 35.89 57.94 19.61
CA LYS A 18 36.86 56.87 19.36
C LYS A 18 36.29 55.68 18.60
N SER A 19 35.00 55.70 18.23
CA SER A 19 34.35 54.61 17.51
C SER A 19 34.61 54.70 16.01
N SER A 20 34.68 53.55 15.33
CA SER A 20 34.90 53.47 13.88
C SER A 20 33.62 53.62 13.05
N PHE A 21 32.50 53.99 13.65
CA PHE A 21 31.17 54.12 13.03
C PHE A 21 30.49 55.40 13.54
N GLN A 22 29.65 56.02 12.72
CA GLN A 22 28.86 57.20 13.13
C GLN A 22 27.54 56.78 13.77
N THR A 23 26.92 55.73 13.24
CA THR A 23 25.66 55.18 13.74
C THR A 23 25.72 53.66 13.87
N THR A 24 24.94 53.09 14.79
CA THR A 24 24.87 51.63 14.96
C THR A 24 24.28 50.90 13.75
N ALA A 25 23.67 51.61 12.80
CA ALA A 25 23.20 51.06 11.53
C ALA A 25 24.35 50.65 10.58
N GLU A 26 25.54 51.23 10.75
CA GLU A 26 26.74 50.89 9.98
C GLU A 26 27.43 49.61 10.48
N ILE A 27 27.04 49.12 11.65
CA ILE A 27 27.65 47.93 12.25
C ILE A 27 26.97 46.70 11.65
N PRO A 28 27.70 45.83 10.93
CA PRO A 28 27.13 44.60 10.42
C PRO A 28 26.65 43.72 11.59
N PRO A 29 25.55 42.97 11.42
CA PRO A 29 25.06 42.07 12.46
C PRO A 29 26.17 41.11 12.88
N GLY A 30 26.51 41.10 14.17
CA GLY A 30 27.52 40.21 14.70
C GLY A 30 27.14 38.75 14.43
N THR A 31 28.05 37.99 13.83
CA THR A 31 27.79 36.58 13.53
C THR A 31 28.07 35.66 14.71
N ASN A 32 28.81 36.13 15.71
CA ASN A 32 29.39 35.30 16.76
C ASN A 32 28.64 35.49 18.08
N ILE A 33 28.59 34.43 18.89
CA ILE A 33 28.05 34.50 20.25
C ILE A 33 29.02 35.32 21.10
N ILE A 34 28.54 36.47 21.59
CA ILE A 34 29.35 37.38 22.40
C ILE A 34 29.47 36.82 23.82
N GLY A 35 30.70 36.78 24.35
CA GLY A 35 30.95 36.51 25.77
C GLY A 35 30.79 35.05 26.23
N GLN A 36 30.73 34.07 25.31
CA GLN A 36 30.56 32.64 25.66
C GLN A 36 31.56 31.70 24.95
N PRO A 37 32.88 31.91 25.06
CA PRO A 37 33.87 31.12 24.32
C PRO A 37 33.82 29.62 24.68
N ARG A 38 33.60 29.28 25.96
CA ARG A 38 33.46 27.90 26.42
C ARG A 38 32.20 27.23 25.87
N GLY A 39 31.08 27.97 25.78
CA GLY A 39 29.81 27.46 25.26
C GLY A 39 29.91 27.12 23.79
N VAL A 40 30.52 28.00 23.00
CA VAL A 40 30.81 27.77 21.57
C VAL A 40 31.65 26.51 21.37
N GLN A 41 32.79 26.40 22.07
CA GLN A 41 33.67 25.23 21.95
C GLN A 41 32.99 23.91 22.30
N ALA A 42 32.10 23.91 23.32
CA ALA A 42 31.34 22.72 23.69
C ALA A 42 30.33 22.31 22.60
N ILE A 43 29.69 23.28 21.96
CA ILE A 43 28.77 23.03 20.83
C ILE A 43 29.55 22.48 19.64
N GLU A 44 30.66 23.12 19.25
CA GLU A 44 31.50 22.66 18.14
C GLU A 44 32.04 21.25 18.37
N PHE A 45 32.54 20.98 19.58
CA PHE A 45 33.00 19.65 19.98
C PHE A 45 31.85 18.63 19.94
N GLY A 46 30.71 18.94 20.55
CA GLY A 46 29.56 18.03 20.57
C GLY A 46 29.04 17.71 19.17
N LEU A 47 28.97 18.71 18.28
CA LEU A 47 28.57 18.54 16.89
C LEU A 47 29.62 17.80 16.05
N SER A 48 30.89 17.77 16.49
CA SER A 48 31.96 17.03 15.83
C SER A 48 31.92 15.52 16.07
N LEU A 49 31.22 15.07 17.11
CA LEU A 49 31.08 13.65 17.43
C LEU A 49 30.06 12.99 16.49
N GLN A 50 30.49 12.01 15.71
CA GLN A 50 29.62 11.22 14.82
C GLN A 50 29.22 9.85 15.40
N SER A 51 29.66 9.54 16.62
CA SER A 51 29.33 8.28 17.28
C SER A 51 27.90 8.28 17.81
N SER A 52 27.23 7.12 17.72
CA SER A 52 25.90 6.93 18.32
C SER A 52 25.94 7.11 19.85
N GLY A 53 24.86 7.67 20.41
CA GLY A 53 24.68 7.81 21.86
C GLY A 53 25.13 9.14 22.46
N TYR A 54 25.65 10.06 21.65
CA TYR A 54 25.98 11.42 22.07
C TYR A 54 24.88 12.39 21.67
N ASN A 55 24.34 13.12 22.64
CA ASN A 55 23.40 14.22 22.46
C ASN A 55 23.92 15.46 23.19
N ILE A 56 23.59 16.65 22.70
CA ILE A 56 24.00 17.92 23.33
C ILE A 56 22.84 18.46 24.16
N PHE A 57 23.10 18.73 25.45
CA PHE A 57 22.17 19.43 26.33
C PHE A 57 22.72 20.84 26.64
N VAL A 58 21.95 21.87 26.28
CA VAL A 58 22.38 23.27 26.40
C VAL A 58 21.67 23.96 27.58
N LEU A 59 22.43 24.34 28.60
CA LEU A 59 21.94 25.03 29.81
C LEU A 59 22.37 26.50 29.85
N GLY A 60 21.52 27.38 30.39
CA GLY A 60 21.89 28.75 30.77
C GLY A 60 20.68 29.62 31.14
N GLU A 61 20.94 30.88 31.51
CA GLU A 61 19.93 31.82 32.00
C GLU A 61 19.00 32.36 30.91
N ALA A 62 17.70 32.52 31.18
CA ALA A 62 16.76 33.05 30.19
C ALA A 62 17.24 34.37 29.56
N GLY A 63 17.06 34.51 28.24
CA GLY A 63 17.47 35.73 27.51
C GLY A 63 18.90 35.73 26.96
N THR A 64 19.73 34.71 27.23
CA THR A 64 21.12 34.68 26.68
C THR A 64 21.23 34.24 25.21
N GLY A 65 20.12 34.10 24.49
CA GLY A 65 20.14 33.78 23.05
C GLY A 65 20.58 32.35 22.69
N ARG A 66 20.61 31.41 23.66
CA ARG A 66 21.12 30.03 23.47
C ARG A 66 20.49 29.27 22.31
N THR A 67 19.17 29.39 22.12
CA THR A 67 18.46 28.70 21.05
C THR A 67 18.89 29.22 19.67
N THR A 68 18.95 30.54 19.52
CA THR A 68 19.44 31.17 18.29
C THR A 68 20.89 30.80 18.02
N ALA A 69 21.71 30.79 19.06
CA ALA A 69 23.09 30.35 19.03
C ALA A 69 23.23 28.90 18.53
N ILE A 70 22.60 27.93 19.19
CA ILE A 70 22.73 26.51 18.82
C ILE A 70 22.19 26.25 17.41
N GLN A 71 21.04 26.86 17.08
CA GLN A 71 20.43 26.72 15.76
C GLN A 71 21.38 27.19 14.66
N LYS A 72 22.02 28.35 14.84
CA LYS A 72 22.97 28.89 13.86
C LYS A 72 24.17 27.96 13.62
N TYR A 73 24.78 27.41 14.67
CA TYR A 73 25.92 26.49 14.52
C TYR A 73 25.49 25.17 13.89
N ILE A 74 24.30 24.69 14.25
CA ILE A 74 23.71 23.49 13.64
C ILE A 74 23.45 23.73 12.15
N GLU A 75 22.83 24.84 11.76
CA GLU A 75 22.56 25.19 10.35
C GLU A 75 23.84 25.28 9.54
N GLN A 76 24.88 25.96 10.06
CA GLN A 76 26.19 26.04 9.41
C GLN A 76 26.82 24.67 9.18
N ARG A 77 26.71 23.77 10.17
CA ARG A 77 27.25 22.41 10.04
C ARG A 77 26.39 21.55 9.11
N ALA A 78 25.08 21.65 9.25
CA ALA A 78 24.10 20.94 8.45
C ALA A 78 24.27 21.25 6.97
N ALA A 79 24.57 22.51 6.60
CA ALA A 79 24.87 22.96 5.24
C ALA A 79 26.05 22.22 4.58
N SER A 80 26.97 21.66 5.37
CA SER A 80 28.07 20.81 4.88
C SER A 80 27.75 19.30 4.90
N GLY A 81 26.59 18.93 5.45
CA GLY A 81 26.12 17.55 5.56
C GLY A 81 25.49 17.03 4.28
N ALA A 82 25.58 15.72 4.06
CA ALA A 82 24.93 15.07 2.92
C ALA A 82 23.41 15.14 3.05
N VAL A 83 22.73 15.20 1.90
CA VAL A 83 21.28 15.06 1.84
C VAL A 83 20.91 13.62 2.23
N PRO A 84 20.06 13.42 3.25
CA PRO A 84 19.67 12.08 3.67
C PRO A 84 18.72 11.40 2.69
N SER A 85 18.53 10.10 2.89
CA SER A 85 17.61 9.27 2.12
C SER A 85 16.14 9.65 2.35
N ASP A 86 15.31 9.47 1.32
CA ASP A 86 13.86 9.35 1.45
C ASP A 86 13.50 8.04 2.16
N TRP A 87 12.39 8.08 2.90
CA TRP A 87 11.81 6.89 3.52
C TRP A 87 10.37 6.73 3.05
N VAL A 88 10.05 5.55 2.53
CA VAL A 88 8.69 5.25 2.06
C VAL A 88 8.13 4.01 2.76
N TYR A 89 6.82 4.01 2.99
CA TYR A 89 6.05 2.81 3.31
C TYR A 89 5.30 2.35 2.07
N VAL A 90 5.39 1.06 1.81
CA VAL A 90 4.61 0.37 0.77
C VAL A 90 3.80 -0.76 1.38
N HIS A 91 2.78 -1.20 0.66
CA HIS A 91 1.97 -2.33 1.10
C HIS A 91 2.80 -3.62 1.16
N ASN A 92 2.38 -4.52 2.05
CA ASN A 92 2.94 -5.85 2.18
C ASN A 92 1.84 -6.85 1.82
N PHE A 93 1.97 -7.49 0.66
CA PHE A 93 0.96 -8.42 0.12
C PHE A 93 0.86 -9.72 0.92
N ILE A 94 1.86 -10.04 1.76
CA ILE A 94 1.87 -11.23 2.62
C ILE A 94 1.27 -10.91 4.00
N GLN A 95 1.65 -9.78 4.60
CA GLN A 95 1.18 -9.33 5.91
C GLN A 95 0.67 -7.90 5.82
N SER A 96 -0.60 -7.75 5.45
CA SER A 96 -1.23 -6.45 5.15
C SER A 96 -1.16 -5.43 6.28
N ASP A 97 -1.06 -5.89 7.53
CA ASP A 97 -0.93 -5.09 8.75
C ASP A 97 0.51 -4.61 9.02
N LYS A 98 1.50 -5.12 8.29
CA LYS A 98 2.93 -4.82 8.43
C LYS A 98 3.51 -4.24 7.14
N PRO A 99 3.31 -2.94 6.86
CA PRO A 99 3.84 -2.32 5.66
C PRO A 99 5.37 -2.38 5.64
N ILE A 100 5.92 -2.51 4.43
CA ILE A 100 7.36 -2.59 4.20
C ILE A 100 7.94 -1.18 4.14
N THR A 101 9.07 -0.98 4.81
CA THR A 101 9.83 0.27 4.75
C THR A 101 10.98 0.15 3.76
N ILE A 102 11.07 1.13 2.84
CA ILE A 102 12.13 1.21 1.84
C ILE A 102 12.85 2.55 1.98
N GLU A 103 14.18 2.47 2.05
CA GLU A 103 15.09 3.61 2.00
C GLU A 103 15.48 3.88 0.54
N LEU A 104 15.38 5.14 0.12
CA LEU A 104 15.69 5.56 -1.25
C LEU A 104 16.53 6.84 -1.26
N PRO A 105 17.34 7.10 -2.30
CA PRO A 105 18.00 8.39 -2.44
C PRO A 105 16.99 9.54 -2.46
N ALA A 106 17.44 10.72 -2.04
CA ALA A 106 16.62 11.93 -1.98
C ALA A 106 15.83 12.17 -3.28
N GLY A 107 14.51 12.36 -3.13
CA GLY A 107 13.55 12.58 -4.22
C GLY A 107 13.09 11.32 -4.98
N MET A 108 13.73 10.16 -4.80
CA MET A 108 13.31 8.93 -5.46
C MET A 108 12.06 8.31 -4.82
N GLY A 109 11.73 8.64 -3.57
CA GLY A 109 10.46 8.24 -2.95
C GLY A 109 9.25 8.85 -3.66
N CYS A 110 9.32 10.16 -3.94
CA CYS A 110 8.33 10.85 -4.78
C CYS A 110 8.28 10.28 -6.20
N GLN A 111 9.44 10.00 -6.81
CA GLN A 111 9.49 9.40 -8.13
C GLN A 111 8.80 8.02 -8.17
N LEU A 112 9.04 7.16 -7.17
CA LEU A 112 8.40 5.85 -7.08
C LEU A 112 6.88 5.97 -6.97
N ARG A 113 6.39 6.86 -6.09
CA ARG A 113 4.97 7.16 -5.95
C ARG A 113 4.34 7.57 -7.28
N ASP A 114 4.94 8.54 -7.95
CA ASP A 114 4.35 9.14 -9.16
C ASP A 114 4.35 8.16 -10.34
N VAL A 115 5.45 7.41 -10.52
CA VAL A 115 5.56 6.41 -11.60
C VAL A 115 4.62 5.24 -11.35
N LEU A 116 4.51 4.74 -10.11
CA LEU A 116 3.60 3.64 -9.79
C LEU A 116 2.13 4.04 -9.92
N HIS A 117 1.78 5.24 -9.47
CA HIS A 117 0.43 5.80 -9.65
C HIS A 117 0.05 5.89 -11.13
N LYS A 118 0.96 6.41 -11.97
CA LYS A 118 0.75 6.48 -13.42
C LYS A 118 0.63 5.10 -14.05
N PHE A 119 1.47 4.14 -13.62
CA PHE A 119 1.43 2.76 -14.09
C PHE A 119 0.07 2.11 -13.84
N VAL A 120 -0.43 2.14 -12.59
CA VAL A 120 -1.73 1.55 -12.23
C VAL A 120 -2.88 2.20 -13.00
N SER A 121 -2.84 3.53 -13.14
CA SER A 121 -3.87 4.28 -13.87
C SER A 121 -3.92 3.91 -15.35
N GLN A 122 -2.76 3.83 -16.01
CA GLN A 122 -2.65 3.45 -17.42
C GLN A 122 -3.06 1.99 -17.64
N LEU A 123 -2.61 1.11 -16.77
CA LEU A 123 -2.82 -0.33 -16.86
C LEU A 123 -4.30 -0.71 -16.84
N ARG A 124 -5.14 0.02 -16.09
CA ARG A 124 -6.59 -0.18 -16.09
C ARG A 124 -7.20 -0.01 -17.47
N SER A 125 -6.81 1.03 -18.20
CA SER A 125 -7.30 1.27 -19.57
C SER A 125 -6.81 0.19 -20.53
N ASP A 126 -5.53 -0.19 -20.41
CA ASP A 126 -4.92 -1.16 -21.31
C ASP A 126 -5.44 -2.59 -21.10
N ILE A 127 -5.64 -3.01 -19.84
CA ILE A 127 -6.24 -4.31 -19.51
C ILE A 127 -7.66 -4.37 -20.08
N ARG A 128 -8.52 -3.38 -19.83
CA ARG A 128 -9.89 -3.37 -20.39
C ARG A 128 -9.90 -3.54 -21.90
N ARG A 129 -9.06 -2.77 -22.60
CA ARG A 129 -8.95 -2.86 -24.07
C ARG A 129 -8.51 -4.25 -24.53
N ALA A 130 -7.66 -4.94 -23.78
CA ALA A 130 -7.23 -6.29 -24.10
C ALA A 130 -8.37 -7.32 -23.95
N PHE A 131 -9.21 -7.16 -22.93
CA PHE A 131 -10.39 -7.99 -22.68
C PHE A 131 -11.55 -7.69 -23.66
N ASP A 132 -11.59 -6.50 -24.26
CA ASP A 132 -12.57 -6.16 -25.28
C ASP A 132 -12.24 -6.66 -26.69
N ASN A 133 -11.04 -7.23 -26.89
CA ASN A 133 -10.61 -7.71 -28.19
C ASN A 133 -11.38 -8.97 -28.63
N GLN A 134 -11.65 -9.09 -29.93
CA GLN A 134 -12.33 -10.23 -30.54
C GLN A 134 -11.63 -11.57 -30.22
N ALA A 135 -10.30 -11.59 -30.25
CA ALA A 135 -9.54 -12.80 -29.95
C ALA A 135 -9.80 -13.36 -28.53
N TYR A 136 -10.00 -12.47 -27.54
CA TYR A 136 -10.36 -12.87 -26.18
C TYR A 136 -11.78 -13.43 -26.14
N ARG A 137 -12.74 -12.73 -26.76
CA ARG A 137 -14.14 -13.15 -26.82
C ARG A 137 -14.30 -14.52 -27.48
N ASP A 138 -13.59 -14.75 -28.57
CA ASP A 138 -13.59 -16.03 -29.28
C ASP A 138 -13.03 -17.16 -28.40
N ALA A 139 -11.95 -16.90 -27.65
CA ALA A 139 -11.36 -17.87 -26.73
C ALA A 139 -12.30 -18.22 -25.56
N VAL A 140 -13.00 -17.22 -24.99
CA VAL A 140 -14.01 -17.44 -23.93
C VAL A 140 -15.18 -18.28 -24.47
N LEU A 141 -15.64 -18.01 -25.69
CA LEU A 141 -16.69 -18.79 -26.33
C LEU A 141 -16.28 -20.25 -26.56
N GLU A 142 -15.04 -20.50 -26.97
CA GLU A 142 -14.53 -21.87 -27.15
C GLU A 142 -14.52 -22.66 -25.83
N ILE A 143 -14.07 -22.04 -24.73
CA ILE A 143 -14.10 -22.66 -23.39
C ILE A 143 -15.54 -23.02 -23.00
N SER A 144 -16.49 -22.10 -23.23
CA SER A 144 -17.91 -22.35 -22.97
C SER A 144 -18.46 -23.50 -23.81
N HIS A 145 -18.15 -23.54 -25.11
CA HIS A 145 -18.60 -24.60 -26.00
C HIS A 145 -18.02 -25.96 -25.63
N GLU A 146 -16.74 -26.04 -25.25
CA GLU A 146 -16.13 -27.28 -24.76
C GLU A 146 -16.77 -27.77 -23.45
N LEU A 147 -17.10 -26.86 -22.54
CA LEU A 147 -17.83 -27.20 -21.32
C LEU A 147 -19.22 -27.79 -21.64
N ASP A 148 -19.98 -27.14 -22.52
CA ASP A 148 -21.31 -27.60 -22.93
C ASP A 148 -21.24 -28.97 -23.63
N ARG A 149 -20.28 -29.17 -24.54
CA ARG A 149 -20.06 -30.47 -25.21
C ARG A 149 -19.78 -31.59 -24.19
N LYS A 150 -18.92 -31.35 -23.20
CA LYS A 150 -18.59 -32.33 -22.16
C LYS A 150 -19.80 -32.66 -21.26
N ARG A 151 -20.59 -31.65 -20.88
CA ARG A 151 -21.82 -31.84 -20.09
C ARG A 151 -22.87 -32.61 -20.87
N GLU A 152 -23.10 -32.25 -22.13
CA GLU A 152 -24.05 -32.93 -23.01
C GLU A 152 -23.64 -34.38 -23.27
N ALA A 153 -22.35 -34.65 -23.52
CA ALA A 153 -21.83 -36.00 -23.68
C ALA A 153 -22.06 -36.87 -22.42
N THR A 154 -21.80 -36.31 -21.23
CA THR A 154 -22.00 -37.00 -19.95
C THR A 154 -23.47 -37.29 -19.71
N PHE A 155 -24.35 -36.31 -19.97
CA PHE A 155 -25.79 -36.48 -19.88
C PHE A 155 -26.31 -37.54 -20.86
N ASN A 156 -25.86 -37.51 -22.10
CA ASN A 156 -26.25 -38.48 -23.12
C ASN A 156 -25.80 -39.91 -22.77
N GLN A 157 -24.61 -40.08 -22.18
CA GLN A 157 -24.15 -41.37 -21.67
C GLN A 157 -25.06 -41.91 -20.55
N LEU A 158 -25.41 -41.06 -19.59
CA LEU A 158 -26.33 -41.44 -18.51
C LEU A 158 -27.73 -41.78 -19.05
N GLN A 159 -28.24 -40.99 -19.99
CA GLN A 159 -29.53 -41.20 -20.62
C GLN A 159 -29.57 -42.53 -21.39
N GLN A 160 -28.53 -42.88 -22.14
CA GLN A 160 -28.42 -44.16 -22.86
C GLN A 160 -28.36 -45.35 -21.89
N LYS A 161 -27.58 -45.24 -20.81
CA LYS A 161 -27.57 -46.26 -19.74
C LYS A 161 -28.95 -46.44 -19.11
N ALA A 162 -29.65 -45.34 -18.81
CA ALA A 162 -31.00 -45.39 -18.27
C ALA A 162 -31.95 -46.13 -19.23
N LEU A 163 -31.92 -45.81 -20.52
CA LEU A 163 -32.80 -46.42 -21.53
C LEU A 163 -32.58 -47.93 -21.68
N THR A 164 -31.33 -48.40 -21.61
CA THR A 164 -31.04 -49.86 -21.63
C THR A 164 -31.59 -50.61 -20.41
N GLN A 165 -31.91 -49.88 -19.33
CA GLN A 165 -32.50 -50.41 -18.11
C GLN A 165 -34.00 -50.04 -17.98
N ASN A 166 -34.66 -49.69 -19.09
CA ASN A 166 -36.05 -49.22 -19.13
C ASN A 166 -36.32 -48.03 -18.22
N ALA A 167 -35.36 -47.12 -18.09
CA ALA A 167 -35.50 -45.87 -17.34
C ALA A 167 -35.18 -44.66 -18.22
N MET A 168 -35.56 -43.47 -17.76
CA MET A 168 -35.21 -42.22 -18.40
C MET A 168 -34.87 -41.16 -17.35
N VAL A 169 -33.89 -40.31 -17.64
CA VAL A 169 -33.58 -39.14 -16.83
C VAL A 169 -34.33 -37.94 -17.38
N VAL A 170 -35.21 -37.36 -16.57
CA VAL A 170 -35.97 -36.15 -16.93
C VAL A 170 -35.50 -34.97 -16.09
N ARG A 171 -35.44 -33.80 -16.72
CA ARG A 171 -35.16 -32.55 -16.03
C ARG A 171 -36.46 -32.03 -15.41
N THR A 172 -36.42 -31.72 -14.12
CA THR A 172 -37.53 -31.15 -13.34
C THR A 172 -37.11 -29.80 -12.77
N ALA A 173 -38.05 -29.05 -12.19
CA ALA A 173 -37.73 -27.80 -11.50
C ALA A 173 -36.78 -28.00 -10.30
N GLU A 174 -36.80 -29.19 -9.71
CA GLU A 174 -35.94 -29.59 -8.57
C GLU A 174 -34.62 -30.24 -9.01
N GLY A 175 -34.35 -30.34 -10.32
CA GLY A 175 -33.10 -30.90 -10.86
C GLY A 175 -33.32 -32.03 -11.85
N PHE A 176 -32.80 -33.22 -11.56
CA PHE A 176 -32.94 -34.39 -12.41
C PHE A 176 -33.66 -35.51 -11.66
N ARG A 177 -34.58 -36.21 -12.34
CA ARG A 177 -35.31 -37.35 -11.79
C ARG A 177 -35.22 -38.53 -12.74
N ILE A 178 -35.00 -39.72 -12.18
CA ILE A 178 -35.06 -40.98 -12.93
C ILE A 178 -36.51 -41.49 -12.87
N VAL A 179 -37.09 -41.79 -14.03
CA VAL A 179 -38.44 -42.34 -14.17
C VAL A 179 -38.41 -43.66 -14.92
N PRO A 180 -39.24 -44.64 -14.57
CA PRO A 180 -39.35 -45.88 -15.33
C PRO A 180 -40.05 -45.61 -16.66
N THR A 181 -39.71 -46.39 -17.67
CA THR A 181 -40.22 -46.24 -19.04
C THR A 181 -40.71 -47.57 -19.61
N LYS A 182 -41.64 -47.47 -20.56
CA LYS A 182 -42.11 -48.59 -21.37
C LYS A 182 -42.06 -48.15 -22.83
N ALA A 183 -41.35 -48.89 -23.67
CA ALA A 183 -41.09 -48.53 -25.08
C ALA A 183 -40.53 -47.10 -25.27
N GLY A 184 -39.68 -46.65 -24.34
CA GLY A 184 -39.03 -45.33 -24.41
C GLY A 184 -39.91 -44.14 -23.95
N GLN A 185 -41.13 -44.38 -23.45
CA GLN A 185 -41.98 -43.35 -22.86
C GLN A 185 -42.10 -43.51 -21.35
N PRO A 186 -42.17 -42.40 -20.57
CA PRO A 186 -42.42 -42.46 -19.13
C PRO A 186 -43.71 -43.21 -18.82
N LEU A 187 -43.64 -44.13 -17.85
CA LEU A 187 -44.83 -44.81 -17.35
C LEU A 187 -45.79 -43.83 -16.66
N GLN A 188 -47.08 -43.96 -16.94
CA GLN A 188 -48.11 -43.19 -16.23
C GLN A 188 -48.35 -43.76 -14.82
N PRO A 189 -48.88 -42.96 -13.87
CA PRO A 189 -49.12 -43.39 -12.49
C PRO A 189 -49.95 -44.68 -12.37
N GLU A 190 -50.95 -44.86 -13.23
CA GLU A 190 -51.83 -46.03 -13.25
C GLU A 190 -51.08 -47.30 -13.68
N GLU A 191 -50.18 -47.19 -14.65
CA GLU A 191 -49.37 -48.30 -15.16
C GLU A 191 -48.28 -48.72 -14.17
N TYR A 192 -47.73 -47.75 -13.43
CA TYR A 192 -46.76 -48.01 -12.36
C TYR A 192 -47.41 -48.79 -11.19
N ASN A 193 -48.63 -48.44 -10.82
CA ASN A 193 -49.37 -49.10 -9.75
C ASN A 193 -49.85 -50.51 -10.12
N ALA A 194 -49.91 -50.83 -11.42
CA ALA A 194 -50.28 -52.15 -11.94
C ALA A 194 -49.09 -53.12 -12.08
N LEU A 195 -47.86 -52.70 -11.73
CA LEU A 195 -46.66 -53.54 -11.79
C LEU A 195 -46.71 -54.66 -10.73
N SER A 196 -46.20 -55.85 -11.07
CA SER A 196 -46.09 -56.96 -10.12
C SER A 196 -45.02 -56.69 -9.04
N GLU A 197 -45.13 -57.34 -7.88
CA GLU A 197 -44.14 -57.22 -6.80
C GLU A 197 -42.71 -57.56 -7.25
N GLU A 198 -42.54 -58.61 -8.06
CA GLU A 198 -41.23 -58.96 -8.63
C GLU A 198 -40.64 -57.83 -9.50
N THR A 199 -41.48 -57.19 -10.31
CA THR A 199 -41.06 -56.07 -11.18
C THR A 199 -40.73 -54.82 -10.37
N LEU A 200 -41.45 -54.58 -9.28
CA LEU A 200 -41.18 -53.48 -8.35
C LEU A 200 -39.86 -53.67 -7.59
N VAL A 201 -39.52 -54.91 -7.19
CA VAL A 201 -38.24 -55.22 -6.54
C VAL A 201 -37.08 -55.04 -7.53
N ALA A 202 -37.21 -55.55 -8.75
CA ALA A 202 -36.20 -55.33 -9.81
C ALA A 202 -36.00 -53.84 -10.11
N TRP A 203 -37.11 -53.09 -10.22
CA TRP A 203 -37.08 -51.64 -10.44
C TRP A 203 -36.36 -50.88 -9.33
N LYS A 204 -36.59 -51.22 -8.04
CA LYS A 204 -35.88 -50.58 -6.92
C LYS A 204 -34.37 -50.77 -7.01
N ASN A 205 -33.89 -51.94 -7.41
CA ASN A 205 -32.46 -52.21 -7.57
C ASN A 205 -31.87 -51.39 -8.74
N THR A 206 -32.57 -51.37 -9.87
CA THR A 206 -32.22 -50.53 -11.04
C THR A 206 -32.19 -49.04 -10.67
N LEU A 207 -33.19 -48.56 -9.93
CA LEU A 207 -33.26 -47.18 -9.47
C LEU A 207 -32.08 -46.82 -8.58
N HIS A 208 -31.69 -47.69 -7.65
CA HIS A 208 -30.53 -47.46 -6.78
C HIS A 208 -29.23 -47.35 -7.59
N GLN A 209 -29.06 -48.20 -8.61
CA GLN A 209 -27.88 -48.16 -9.48
C GLN A 209 -27.86 -46.92 -10.38
N LEU A 210 -29.00 -46.55 -10.98
CA LEU A 210 -29.11 -45.33 -11.79
C LEU A 210 -28.96 -44.05 -10.96
N GLN A 211 -29.41 -44.06 -9.70
CA GLN A 211 -29.15 -42.96 -8.75
C GLN A 211 -27.65 -42.81 -8.47
N HIS A 212 -26.91 -43.92 -8.35
CA HIS A 212 -25.46 -43.89 -8.21
C HIS A 212 -24.79 -43.29 -9.46
N ASP A 213 -25.16 -43.75 -10.66
CA ASP A 213 -24.64 -43.23 -11.93
C ASP A 213 -25.00 -41.74 -12.14
N LEU A 214 -26.21 -41.31 -11.73
CA LEU A 214 -26.62 -39.90 -11.77
C LEU A 214 -25.75 -39.03 -10.85
N ASN A 215 -25.46 -39.50 -9.63
CA ASN A 215 -24.56 -38.81 -8.71
C ASN A 215 -23.13 -38.73 -9.28
N GLU A 216 -22.62 -39.82 -9.86
CA GLU A 216 -21.31 -39.85 -10.51
C GLU A 216 -21.24 -38.86 -11.69
N SER A 217 -22.26 -38.84 -12.55
CA SER A 217 -22.41 -37.86 -13.63
C SER A 217 -22.43 -36.42 -13.12
N GLY A 218 -23.10 -36.17 -11.99
CA GLY A 218 -23.09 -34.87 -11.31
C GLY A 218 -21.69 -34.47 -10.83
N HIS A 219 -20.96 -35.41 -10.22
CA HIS A 219 -19.56 -35.18 -9.81
C HIS A 219 -18.64 -34.89 -11.01
N GLN A 220 -18.80 -35.61 -12.13
CA GLN A 220 -18.04 -35.34 -13.35
C GLN A 220 -18.37 -33.98 -13.94
N SER A 221 -19.66 -33.61 -13.99
CA SER A 221 -20.09 -32.28 -14.46
C SER A 221 -19.43 -31.16 -13.65
N ARG A 222 -19.38 -31.30 -12.32
CA ARG A 222 -18.68 -30.35 -11.45
C ARG A 222 -17.18 -30.29 -11.71
N LYS A 223 -16.54 -31.41 -12.03
CA LYS A 223 -15.11 -31.42 -12.41
C LYS A 223 -14.87 -30.63 -13.71
N PHE A 224 -15.77 -30.76 -14.69
CA PHE A 224 -15.67 -29.97 -15.93
C PHE A 224 -15.88 -28.48 -15.67
N GLU A 225 -16.80 -28.10 -14.79
CA GLU A 225 -17.00 -26.70 -14.39
C GLU A 225 -15.73 -26.12 -13.73
N ILE A 226 -15.13 -26.85 -12.79
CA ILE A 226 -13.87 -26.42 -12.14
C ILE A 226 -12.74 -26.29 -13.17
N ALA A 227 -12.61 -27.24 -14.09
CA ALA A 227 -11.59 -27.20 -15.13
C ALA A 227 -11.79 -26.03 -16.10
N ALA A 228 -13.03 -25.77 -16.53
CA ALA A 228 -13.37 -24.64 -17.40
C ALA A 228 -13.11 -23.30 -16.70
N GLN A 229 -13.43 -23.19 -15.40
CA GLN A 229 -13.09 -22.00 -14.63
C GLN A 229 -11.58 -21.79 -14.54
N SER A 230 -10.81 -22.84 -14.27
CA SER A 230 -9.34 -22.77 -14.25
C SER A 230 -8.77 -22.35 -15.60
N GLU A 231 -9.33 -22.85 -16.71
CA GLU A 231 -8.91 -22.48 -18.06
C GLU A 231 -9.23 -21.01 -18.37
N LEU A 232 -10.37 -20.52 -17.90
CA LEU A 232 -10.76 -19.11 -18.01
C LEU A 232 -9.82 -18.22 -17.19
N ASP A 233 -9.48 -18.61 -15.96
CA ASP A 233 -8.56 -17.86 -15.09
C ASP A 233 -7.15 -17.81 -15.71
N GLU A 234 -6.66 -18.92 -16.27
CA GLU A 234 -5.40 -18.96 -17.01
C GLU A 234 -5.41 -18.09 -18.28
N LEU A 235 -6.53 -18.07 -19.01
CA LEU A 235 -6.71 -17.19 -20.17
C LEU A 235 -6.66 -15.72 -19.73
N ASN A 236 -7.41 -15.35 -18.69
CA ASN A 236 -7.44 -14.00 -18.13
C ASN A 236 -6.04 -13.55 -17.70
N ARG A 237 -5.34 -14.41 -16.95
CA ARG A 237 -3.97 -14.14 -16.50
C ARG A 237 -3.00 -13.95 -17.66
N ARG A 238 -3.11 -14.76 -18.72
CA ARG A 238 -2.24 -14.66 -19.90
C ARG A 238 -2.45 -13.37 -20.68
N VAL A 239 -3.72 -12.99 -20.89
CA VAL A 239 -4.10 -11.77 -21.60
C VAL A 239 -3.63 -10.55 -20.82
N ALA A 240 -3.92 -10.48 -19.51
CA ALA A 240 -3.44 -9.43 -18.64
C ALA A 240 -1.91 -9.40 -18.58
N GLY A 241 -1.26 -10.55 -18.42
CA GLY A 241 0.21 -10.70 -18.39
C GLY A 241 0.89 -10.03 -19.58
N SER A 242 0.38 -10.26 -20.79
CA SER A 242 0.94 -9.64 -22.00
C SER A 242 0.91 -8.10 -21.98
N VAL A 243 -0.11 -7.51 -21.34
CA VAL A 243 -0.26 -6.06 -21.19
C VAL A 243 0.63 -5.55 -20.05
N VAL A 244 0.58 -6.24 -18.90
CA VAL A 244 1.33 -5.91 -17.69
C VAL A 244 2.82 -5.95 -17.98
N ASP A 245 3.33 -6.99 -18.63
CA ASP A 245 4.76 -7.18 -18.93
C ASP A 245 5.34 -6.00 -19.72
N VAL A 246 4.61 -5.51 -20.73
CA VAL A 246 5.02 -4.38 -21.57
C VAL A 246 5.16 -3.10 -20.73
N ALA A 247 4.20 -2.82 -19.85
CA ALA A 247 4.23 -1.63 -19.01
C ALA A 247 5.20 -1.76 -17.81
N PHE A 248 5.44 -2.99 -17.35
CA PHE A 248 6.23 -3.27 -16.16
C PHE A 248 7.72 -3.01 -16.35
N ASP A 249 8.26 -3.31 -17.53
CA ASP A 249 9.68 -3.07 -17.83
C ASP A 249 10.05 -1.58 -17.72
N ASP A 250 9.14 -0.69 -18.15
CA ASP A 250 9.31 0.75 -18.02
C ASP A 250 9.20 1.23 -16.57
N LEU A 251 8.30 0.63 -15.77
CA LEU A 251 8.15 0.89 -14.33
C LEU A 251 9.41 0.51 -13.55
N LYS A 252 9.99 -0.66 -13.85
CA LYS A 252 11.12 -1.23 -13.10
C LYS A 252 12.47 -0.59 -13.45
N ARG A 253 12.65 -0.12 -14.68
CA ARG A 253 13.94 0.39 -15.20
C ARG A 253 14.62 1.43 -14.28
N PRO A 254 13.96 2.49 -13.79
CA PRO A 254 14.58 3.50 -12.94
C PRO A 254 15.04 2.97 -11.58
N PHE A 255 14.46 1.85 -11.13
CA PHE A 255 14.65 1.31 -9.79
C PHE A 255 15.47 0.00 -9.74
N SER A 256 16.03 -0.41 -10.87
CA SER A 256 16.78 -1.68 -11.04
C SER A 256 17.95 -1.88 -10.07
N LYS A 257 18.51 -0.79 -9.51
CA LYS A 257 19.59 -0.83 -8.52
C LYS A 257 19.10 -1.02 -7.07
N PHE A 258 17.80 -0.86 -6.82
CA PHE A 258 17.21 -0.94 -5.49
C PHE A 258 16.50 -2.28 -5.32
N GLY A 259 17.19 -3.26 -4.74
CA GLY A 259 16.68 -4.62 -4.58
C GLY A 259 15.30 -4.67 -3.90
N LYS A 260 15.10 -3.92 -2.80
CA LYS A 260 13.81 -3.86 -2.11
C LYS A 260 12.67 -3.31 -2.97
N VAL A 261 12.93 -2.27 -3.77
CA VAL A 261 11.91 -1.73 -4.69
C VAL A 261 11.61 -2.76 -5.77
N THR A 262 12.65 -3.37 -6.34
CA THR A 262 12.48 -4.39 -7.37
C THR A 262 11.63 -5.56 -6.88
N THR A 263 11.90 -6.07 -5.68
CA THR A 263 11.08 -7.11 -5.04
C THR A 263 9.64 -6.66 -4.86
N TYR A 264 9.42 -5.46 -4.30
CA TYR A 264 8.07 -4.92 -4.14
C TYR A 264 7.32 -4.77 -5.47
N LEU A 265 7.99 -4.31 -6.53
CA LEU A 265 7.37 -4.18 -7.85
C LEU A 265 6.98 -5.55 -8.44
N GLU A 266 7.80 -6.59 -8.26
CA GLU A 266 7.39 -7.95 -8.67
C GLU A 266 6.17 -8.44 -7.88
N GLU A 267 6.10 -8.15 -6.58
CA GLU A 267 4.91 -8.48 -5.78
C GLU A 267 3.67 -7.72 -6.26
N VAL A 268 3.82 -6.44 -6.64
CA VAL A 268 2.75 -5.65 -7.28
C VAL A 268 2.30 -6.30 -8.58
N LYS A 269 3.24 -6.74 -9.43
CA LYS A 269 2.93 -7.41 -10.69
C LYS A 269 2.12 -8.69 -10.45
N GLU A 270 2.58 -9.55 -9.55
CA GLU A 270 1.89 -10.80 -9.23
C GLU A 270 0.49 -10.55 -8.65
N ASP A 271 0.34 -9.61 -7.71
CA ASP A 271 -0.97 -9.27 -7.14
C ASP A 271 -1.95 -8.71 -8.18
N ILE A 272 -1.47 -7.94 -9.17
CA ILE A 272 -2.29 -7.49 -10.30
C ILE A 272 -2.76 -8.67 -11.16
N LEU A 273 -1.88 -9.63 -11.43
CA LEU A 273 -2.21 -10.83 -12.22
C LEU A 273 -3.11 -11.81 -11.49
N ASP A 274 -3.08 -11.81 -10.15
CA ASP A 274 -3.98 -12.60 -9.30
C ASP A 274 -5.37 -11.97 -9.17
N HIS A 275 -5.50 -10.65 -9.42
CA HIS A 275 -6.74 -9.90 -9.25
C HIS A 275 -7.12 -9.05 -10.48
N VAL A 276 -6.96 -9.62 -11.68
CA VAL A 276 -7.20 -8.93 -12.95
C VAL A 276 -8.65 -8.40 -13.04
N GLU A 277 -9.60 -9.07 -12.41
CA GLU A 277 -11.01 -8.67 -12.33
C GLU A 277 -11.21 -7.25 -11.81
N PHE A 278 -10.37 -6.77 -10.88
CA PHE A 278 -10.46 -5.39 -10.37
C PHE A 278 -10.20 -4.34 -11.45
N PHE A 279 -9.42 -4.69 -12.47
CA PHE A 279 -9.09 -3.80 -13.59
C PHE A 279 -10.14 -3.84 -14.69
N GLN A 280 -10.88 -4.95 -14.80
CA GLN A 280 -11.97 -5.11 -15.78
C GLN A 280 -13.21 -4.31 -15.39
N GLU A 281 -13.56 -4.24 -14.12
CA GLU A 281 -14.78 -3.57 -13.66
C GLU A 281 -14.79 -2.06 -13.91
N SER A 282 -15.88 -1.56 -14.52
CA SER A 282 -16.16 -0.12 -14.69
C SER A 282 -16.64 0.51 -13.37
N SER A 283 -15.91 1.50 -12.87
CA SER A 283 -16.50 2.49 -11.95
C SER A 283 -17.25 3.51 -12.81
N GLU A 284 -18.50 3.82 -12.48
CA GLU A 284 -19.34 4.81 -13.21
C GLU A 284 -18.72 6.23 -13.24
N ASN A 285 -17.72 6.50 -12.39
CA ASN A 285 -16.93 7.72 -12.41
C ASN A 285 -15.52 7.44 -12.96
N GLU A 286 -15.22 8.03 -14.12
CA GLU A 286 -13.96 7.89 -14.88
C GLU A 286 -13.02 9.10 -14.70
N GLU A 287 -13.11 9.80 -13.56
CA GLU A 287 -12.17 10.88 -13.25
C GLU A 287 -10.83 10.31 -12.76
N PRO A 288 -9.67 10.83 -13.20
CA PRO A 288 -8.35 10.37 -12.74
C PRO A 288 -8.16 10.43 -11.21
N ASP A 289 -8.80 11.40 -10.54
CA ASP A 289 -8.76 11.53 -9.08
C ASP A 289 -9.67 10.51 -8.35
N ALA A 290 -10.65 9.90 -9.04
CA ALA A 290 -11.51 8.87 -8.46
C ALA A 290 -10.76 7.53 -8.22
N LEU A 291 -9.57 7.36 -8.80
CA LEU A 291 -8.66 6.24 -8.50
C LEU A 291 -8.16 6.27 -7.05
N LEU A 292 -8.05 7.45 -6.44
CA LEU A 292 -7.65 7.59 -5.05
C LEU A 292 -8.77 7.19 -4.08
N ASP A 293 -10.03 7.16 -4.53
CA ASP A 293 -11.17 6.73 -3.71
C ASP A 293 -11.46 5.22 -3.84
N ASP A 294 -11.00 4.58 -4.91
CA ASP A 294 -11.15 3.14 -5.09
C ASP A 294 -10.11 2.37 -4.26
N LYS A 295 -10.54 1.98 -3.06
CA LYS A 295 -9.71 1.26 -2.07
C LYS A 295 -9.10 -0.04 -2.58
N ARG A 296 -9.56 -0.61 -3.70
CA ARG A 296 -8.93 -1.78 -4.32
C ARG A 296 -7.50 -1.50 -4.74
N PHE A 297 -7.21 -0.27 -5.15
CA PHE A 297 -5.89 0.15 -5.66
C PHE A 297 -5.00 0.81 -4.60
N TRP A 298 -5.50 1.04 -3.37
CA TRP A 298 -4.69 1.58 -2.26
C TRP A 298 -3.46 0.73 -1.94
N ARG A 299 -3.54 -0.59 -2.15
CA ARG A 299 -2.43 -1.53 -1.99
C ARG A 299 -1.23 -1.23 -2.93
N TYR A 300 -1.44 -0.46 -4.00
CA TYR A 300 -0.40 -0.03 -4.94
C TYR A 300 0.09 1.40 -4.69
N GLN A 301 -0.33 2.04 -3.60
CA GLN A 301 0.18 3.37 -3.25
C GLN A 301 1.53 3.29 -2.54
N VAL A 302 2.25 4.41 -2.59
CA VAL A 302 3.52 4.61 -1.90
C VAL A 302 3.34 5.77 -0.95
N ASN A 303 3.41 5.51 0.35
CA ASN A 303 3.41 6.56 1.35
C ASN A 303 4.83 7.11 1.48
N VAL A 304 5.07 8.28 0.89
CA VAL A 304 6.34 9.00 1.07
C VAL A 304 6.35 9.58 2.48
N PHE A 305 6.97 8.83 3.39
CA PHE A 305 6.93 9.09 4.82
C PHE A 305 7.92 10.20 5.21
N VAL A 306 9.10 10.22 4.60
CA VAL A 306 10.05 11.34 4.68
C VAL A 306 10.56 11.65 3.28
N ASP A 307 10.47 12.91 2.86
CA ASP A 307 10.85 13.41 1.54
C ASP A 307 11.98 14.44 1.66
N HIS A 308 13.06 14.24 0.91
CA HIS A 308 14.20 15.14 0.82
C HIS A 308 14.44 15.66 -0.61
N LYS A 309 13.44 15.57 -1.51
CA LYS A 309 13.55 16.05 -2.91
C LYS A 309 14.05 17.49 -3.04
N HIS A 310 13.65 18.35 -2.11
CA HIS A 310 14.00 19.78 -2.10
C HIS A 310 15.05 20.13 -1.04
N SER A 311 15.67 19.14 -0.41
CA SER A 311 16.72 19.35 0.58
C SER A 311 18.07 19.51 -0.10
N GLU A 312 18.80 20.56 0.27
CA GLU A 312 20.16 20.80 -0.22
C GLU A 312 21.23 20.19 0.68
N HIS A 313 20.87 19.92 1.94
CA HIS A 313 21.79 19.50 2.99
C HIS A 313 21.05 18.75 4.11
N ALA A 314 21.77 18.36 5.16
CA ALA A 314 21.17 17.65 6.31
C ALA A 314 20.04 18.47 6.96
N PRO A 315 18.91 17.85 7.38
CA PRO A 315 17.77 18.58 7.93
C PRO A 315 18.07 19.15 9.32
N VAL A 316 17.50 20.33 9.61
CA VAL A 316 17.53 20.94 10.93
C VAL A 316 16.09 21.19 11.37
N ILE A 317 15.60 20.35 12.26
CA ILE A 317 14.23 20.42 12.77
C ILE A 317 14.28 21.04 14.17
N VAL A 318 13.55 22.13 14.37
CA VAL A 318 13.38 22.74 15.69
C VAL A 318 11.92 22.56 16.10
N ASP A 319 11.68 21.78 17.16
CA ASP A 319 10.33 21.60 17.71
C ASP A 319 10.20 22.28 19.07
N TYR A 320 9.34 23.30 19.10
CA TYR A 320 8.98 24.03 20.30
C TYR A 320 7.77 23.42 21.02
N ASN A 321 7.18 22.35 20.50
CA ASN A 321 6.07 21.67 21.14
C ASN A 321 6.23 20.16 20.99
N ALA A 322 7.05 19.58 21.86
CA ALA A 322 7.58 18.23 21.76
C ALA A 322 6.59 17.14 22.23
N THR A 323 5.34 17.20 21.78
CA THR A 323 4.32 16.18 22.12
C THR A 323 4.64 14.83 21.47
N VAL A 324 4.19 13.74 22.09
CA VAL A 324 4.40 12.37 21.56
C VAL A 324 4.02 12.24 20.08
N PRO A 325 2.82 12.62 19.62
CA PRO A 325 2.45 12.48 18.20
C PRO A 325 3.22 13.41 17.26
N ARG A 326 3.80 14.51 17.78
CA ARG A 326 4.65 15.40 16.97
C ARG A 326 6.05 14.85 16.83
N LEU A 327 6.62 14.26 17.88
CA LEU A 327 7.95 13.66 17.85
C LEU A 327 7.97 12.33 17.10
N LEU A 328 7.10 11.39 17.49
CA LEU A 328 7.03 10.02 16.99
C LEU A 328 6.12 9.88 15.76
N GLY A 329 5.40 10.92 15.38
CA GLY A 329 4.40 10.82 14.33
C GLY A 329 3.10 10.19 14.83
N ARG A 330 2.17 9.96 13.91
CA ARG A 330 0.83 9.47 14.24
C ARG A 330 0.27 8.56 13.16
N VAL A 331 -0.72 7.77 13.54
CA VAL A 331 -1.55 7.00 12.63
C VAL A 331 -2.92 7.68 12.57
N GLU A 332 -3.26 8.20 11.41
CA GLU A 332 -4.57 8.81 11.15
C GLU A 332 -5.62 7.72 10.91
N HIS A 333 -6.88 8.08 11.13
CA HIS A 333 -8.00 7.17 10.94
C HIS A 333 -9.08 7.89 10.13
N GLU A 334 -9.74 7.14 9.27
CA GLU A 334 -10.88 7.62 8.48
C GLU A 334 -12.15 6.93 8.92
N VAL A 335 -13.25 7.69 8.95
CA VAL A 335 -14.59 7.16 9.22
C VAL A 335 -15.25 6.84 7.88
N ARG A 336 -15.56 5.58 7.64
CA ARG A 336 -16.26 5.12 6.44
C ARG A 336 -17.72 5.56 6.46
N GLN A 337 -18.37 5.54 5.28
CA GLN A 337 -19.80 5.85 5.13
C GLN A 337 -20.71 4.95 6.00
N ASN A 338 -20.27 3.73 6.32
CA ASN A 338 -20.98 2.82 7.23
C ASN A 338 -20.64 3.03 8.72
N GLY A 339 -19.90 4.09 9.06
CA GLY A 339 -19.46 4.41 10.42
C GLY A 339 -18.23 3.63 10.91
N ALA A 340 -17.67 2.71 10.12
CA ALA A 340 -16.47 1.97 10.52
C ALA A 340 -15.22 2.88 10.49
N VAL A 341 -14.44 2.84 11.56
CA VAL A 341 -13.15 3.55 11.64
C VAL A 341 -12.07 2.64 11.06
N VAL A 342 -11.33 3.11 10.06
CA VAL A 342 -10.27 2.34 9.41
C VAL A 342 -8.97 3.11 9.33
N THR A 343 -7.87 2.34 9.24
CA THR A 343 -6.53 2.85 8.98
C THR A 343 -5.81 1.96 7.99
N ASP A 344 -4.79 2.51 7.34
CA ASP A 344 -3.84 1.77 6.51
C ASP A 344 -2.45 2.44 6.55
N PHE A 345 -1.51 1.93 5.75
CA PHE A 345 -0.13 2.41 5.75
C PHE A 345 0.03 3.83 5.18
N THR A 346 -0.91 4.31 4.37
CA THR A 346 -0.92 5.67 3.79
C THR A 346 -1.29 6.73 4.81
N LEU A 347 -2.04 6.35 5.86
CA LEU A 347 -2.43 7.21 6.97
C LEU A 347 -1.35 7.36 8.05
N LYS A 348 -0.16 6.80 7.84
CA LYS A 348 1.00 7.02 8.71
C LYS A 348 1.62 8.38 8.41
N ARG A 349 1.75 9.22 9.43
CA ARG A 349 2.39 10.54 9.34
C ARG A 349 3.70 10.57 10.11
N SER A 350 4.74 11.09 9.49
CA SER A 350 6.05 11.30 10.11
C SER A 350 5.98 12.32 11.23
N GLY A 351 6.82 12.09 12.24
CA GLY A 351 7.10 13.06 13.29
C GLY A 351 8.44 13.77 13.10
N ALA A 352 8.77 14.68 14.01
CA ALA A 352 10.00 15.46 14.01
C ALA A 352 11.26 14.57 14.08
N LEU A 353 11.22 13.44 14.77
CA LEU A 353 12.34 12.49 14.79
C LEU A 353 12.61 11.87 13.42
N HIS A 354 11.55 11.56 12.69
CA HIS A 354 11.64 11.01 11.34
C HIS A 354 12.17 12.05 10.36
N ALA A 355 11.64 13.27 10.41
CA ALA A 355 12.06 14.38 9.56
C ALA A 355 13.50 14.85 9.84
N ALA A 356 14.00 14.67 11.05
CA ALA A 356 15.38 15.00 11.43
C ALA A 356 16.38 13.87 11.13
N ASN A 357 15.94 12.74 10.56
CA ASN A 357 16.81 11.61 10.30
C ASN A 357 17.95 12.00 9.33
N GLY A 358 19.19 11.65 9.68
CA GLY A 358 20.39 12.08 8.97
C GLY A 358 20.77 13.56 9.18
N GLY A 359 20.10 14.26 10.10
CA GLY A 359 20.41 15.64 10.48
C GLY A 359 20.27 15.90 11.97
N TYR A 360 19.60 16.98 12.34
CA TYR A 360 19.55 17.51 13.70
C TYR A 360 18.13 17.79 14.16
N LEU A 361 17.82 17.40 15.40
CA LEU A 361 16.58 17.74 16.09
C LEU A 361 16.89 18.58 17.32
N VAL A 362 16.35 19.80 17.38
CA VAL A 362 16.47 20.71 18.53
C VAL A 362 15.15 20.75 19.27
N LEU A 363 15.18 20.35 20.54
CA LEU A 363 14.02 20.31 21.42
C LEU A 363 14.20 21.22 22.63
N ARG A 364 13.10 21.78 23.12
CA ARG A 364 13.08 22.41 24.44
C ARG A 364 12.89 21.33 25.51
N ALA A 365 13.92 21.09 26.31
CA ALA A 365 13.90 20.06 27.35
C ALA A 365 12.74 20.23 28.34
N ARG A 366 12.35 21.46 28.67
CA ARG A 366 11.21 21.72 29.57
C ARG A 366 9.90 21.17 29.01
N ASP A 367 9.67 21.28 27.71
CA ASP A 367 8.44 20.79 27.09
C ASP A 367 8.42 19.26 27.12
N LEU A 368 9.56 18.62 26.84
CA LEU A 368 9.71 17.17 26.92
C LEU A 368 9.43 16.62 28.32
N PHE A 369 9.90 17.31 29.37
CA PHE A 369 9.65 16.89 30.76
C PHE A 369 8.22 17.15 31.25
N ASN A 370 7.49 18.06 30.59
CA ASN A 370 6.13 18.42 30.96
C ASN A 370 5.07 17.62 30.19
N GLU A 371 5.45 16.93 29.11
CA GLU A 371 4.55 16.07 28.36
C GLU A 371 4.26 14.77 29.13
N PRO A 372 2.99 14.49 29.47
CA PRO A 372 2.61 13.17 29.97
C PRO A 372 2.72 12.17 28.81
N GLY A 373 3.66 11.23 28.95
CA GLY A 373 4.02 10.26 27.91
C GLY A 373 2.89 9.35 27.44
#